data_AF-A0A8D8Q106-F1
#
_entry.id   AF-A0A8D8Q106-F1
#
_cell.length_a   1.000
_cell.length_b   1.000
_cell.length_c   1.000
_cell.angle_alpha   90.00
_cell.angle_beta   90.00
_cell.angle_gamma   90.00
#
_symmetry.space_group_name_H-M   'P 1'
#
loop_
_entity.id
_entity.type
_entity.pdbx_description
1 polymer ?
#
loop_
_entity_poly.entity_id
_entity_poly.type
_entity_poly.pdbx_seq_one_letter_code
_entity_poly.pdbx_strand_id
1 'polypeptide(L)'
;MSSTSSDFASSKLEDLNITHDELNSIGEALKKEEFRKLLCDYVEEIQNPENRKLYEEELTELERQRGVDITFVTPKACFVVKTSSNGTAKTFINICSNENIARPTSTRQGTGLNWQVPYVLAPARLDYDKKQEKCNVYDVVFHPDSIELGKKSKDFKQLLLDTALNGIEQSFKVTLDKVNLKYPNIPFKGSVHPTVLRRKADPSKKSAKQPEEDWREDDLVQKSYKTENKRNGVVASQENSQQNENSHQNGNTQQNRNSHQNGNS
;
A
#
# COMPACT_ATOMS: atom_id res chain seq x y z
N MET A 1 13.66 -13.77 -34.27
CA MET A 1 12.23 -13.81 -33.89
C MET A 1 12.08 -12.93 -32.65
N SER A 2 11.68 -11.68 -32.85
CA SER A 2 11.67 -10.62 -31.83
C SER A 2 10.24 -10.12 -31.66
N SER A 3 9.47 -10.81 -30.81
CA SER A 3 8.08 -10.45 -30.47
C SER A 3 7.74 -11.02 -29.10
N THR A 4 8.12 -10.35 -27.99
CA THR A 4 7.77 -10.85 -26.64
C THR A 4 7.41 -9.76 -25.60
N SER A 5 7.68 -8.48 -25.85
CA SER A 5 7.35 -7.40 -24.89
C SER A 5 6.05 -6.64 -25.20
N SER A 6 5.63 -6.54 -26.45
CA SER A 6 4.38 -5.83 -26.83
C SER A 6 3.13 -6.62 -26.42
N ASP A 7 3.15 -7.92 -26.66
CA ASP A 7 1.99 -8.81 -26.44
C ASP A 7 1.71 -8.99 -24.93
N PHE A 8 2.75 -8.83 -24.11
CA PHE A 8 2.69 -8.85 -22.64
C PHE A 8 2.00 -7.62 -22.05
N ALA A 9 2.17 -6.44 -22.65
CA ALA A 9 1.49 -5.23 -22.20
C ALA A 9 0.00 -5.26 -22.58
N SER A 10 -0.32 -5.74 -23.78
CA SER A 10 -1.70 -5.76 -24.32
C SER A 10 -2.67 -6.56 -23.44
N SER A 11 -2.26 -7.75 -23.00
CA SER A 11 -3.12 -8.62 -22.16
C SER A 11 -3.37 -8.08 -20.74
N LYS A 12 -2.42 -7.34 -20.15
CA LYS A 12 -2.64 -6.65 -18.85
C LYS A 12 -3.60 -5.46 -18.97
N LEU A 13 -3.63 -4.82 -20.14
CA LEU A 13 -4.49 -3.67 -20.40
C LEU A 13 -5.95 -4.08 -20.64
N GLU A 14 -6.17 -5.25 -21.24
CA GLU A 14 -7.50 -5.83 -21.44
C GLU A 14 -8.21 -6.15 -20.11
N ASP A 15 -7.48 -6.62 -19.09
CA ASP A 15 -8.02 -6.91 -17.76
C ASP A 15 -8.44 -5.65 -16.97
N LEU A 16 -7.95 -4.47 -17.35
CA LEU A 16 -8.23 -3.21 -16.68
C LEU A 16 -9.44 -2.47 -17.26
N ASN A 17 -10.13 -3.02 -18.27
CA ASN A 17 -11.18 -2.34 -19.03
C ASN A 17 -10.78 -0.90 -19.43
N ILE A 18 -9.50 -0.68 -19.74
CA ILE A 18 -9.00 0.64 -20.12
C ILE A 18 -9.31 0.86 -21.60
N THR A 19 -9.96 1.98 -21.88
CA THR A 19 -10.21 2.42 -23.25
C THR A 19 -8.92 2.85 -23.92
N HIS A 20 -8.89 2.80 -25.25
CA HIS A 20 -7.72 3.25 -26.01
C HIS A 20 -7.38 4.73 -25.73
N ASP A 21 -8.40 5.56 -25.50
CA ASP A 21 -8.22 6.98 -25.19
C ASP A 21 -7.57 7.20 -23.82
N GLU A 22 -7.96 6.42 -22.81
CA GLU A 22 -7.33 6.45 -21.48
C GLU A 22 -5.87 5.99 -21.54
N LEU A 23 -5.59 4.94 -22.32
CA LEU A 23 -4.23 4.44 -22.57
C LEU A 23 -3.34 5.51 -23.19
N ASN A 24 -3.86 6.19 -24.22
CA ASN A 24 -3.16 7.29 -24.86
C ASN A 24 -2.92 8.45 -23.89
N SER A 25 -3.95 8.82 -23.11
CA SER A 25 -3.85 9.87 -22.11
C SER A 25 -2.78 9.58 -21.04
N ILE A 26 -2.74 8.34 -20.53
CA ILE A 26 -1.71 7.90 -19.58
C ILE A 26 -0.32 7.94 -20.23
N GLY A 27 -0.21 7.47 -21.47
CA GLY A 27 1.03 7.51 -22.24
C GLY A 27 1.57 8.93 -22.42
N GLU A 28 0.70 9.87 -22.80
CA GLU A 28 1.06 11.29 -22.95
C GLU A 28 1.39 11.95 -21.60
N ALA A 29 0.70 11.58 -20.51
CA ALA A 29 1.02 12.07 -19.17
C ALA A 29 2.41 11.60 -18.73
N LEU A 30 2.76 10.33 -18.95
CA LEU A 30 4.07 9.76 -18.59
C LEU A 30 5.25 10.35 -19.37
N LYS A 31 5.02 10.96 -20.55
CA LYS A 31 6.07 11.70 -21.28
C LYS A 31 6.43 13.02 -20.61
N LYS A 32 5.52 13.62 -19.83
CA LYS A 32 5.76 14.89 -19.14
C LYS A 32 6.65 14.66 -17.93
N GLU A 33 7.74 15.42 -17.82
CA GLU A 33 8.69 15.31 -16.71
C GLU A 33 8.05 15.68 -15.36
N GLU A 34 7.25 16.75 -15.33
CA GLU A 34 6.49 17.16 -14.13
C GLU A 34 5.57 16.05 -13.60
N PHE A 35 4.88 15.32 -14.50
CA PHE A 35 4.03 14.20 -14.09
C PHE A 35 4.84 13.03 -13.53
N ARG A 36 5.97 12.70 -14.17
CA ARG A 36 6.87 11.65 -13.67
C ARG A 36 7.42 12.01 -12.29
N LYS A 37 7.83 13.26 -12.11
CA LYS A 37 8.32 13.77 -10.83
C LYS A 37 7.24 13.68 -9.76
N LEU A 38 6.03 14.18 -10.03
CA LEU A 38 4.91 14.09 -9.10
C LEU A 38 4.55 12.64 -8.75
N LEU A 39 4.61 11.73 -9.73
CA LEU A 39 4.36 10.31 -9.51
C LEU A 39 5.45 9.68 -8.64
N CYS A 40 6.72 10.05 -8.83
CA CYS A 40 7.82 9.61 -7.96
C CYS A 40 7.65 10.15 -6.53
N ASP A 41 7.40 11.46 -6.38
CA ASP A 41 7.19 12.10 -5.08
C ASP A 41 6.05 11.42 -4.31
N TYR A 42 4.94 11.10 -4.97
CA TYR A 42 3.82 10.36 -4.40
C TYR A 42 4.19 8.92 -3.98
N VAL A 43 4.94 8.21 -4.82
CA VAL A 43 5.40 6.84 -4.49
C VAL A 43 6.33 6.86 -3.29
N GLU A 44 7.24 7.83 -3.22
CA GLU A 44 8.13 8.04 -2.07
C GLU A 44 7.35 8.39 -0.81
N GLU A 45 6.34 9.26 -0.92
CA GLU A 45 5.46 9.65 0.18
C GLU A 45 4.72 8.45 0.78
N ILE A 46 4.21 7.56 -0.06
CA ILE A 46 3.50 6.34 0.36
C ILE A 46 4.43 5.28 0.94
N GLN A 47 5.64 5.17 0.40
CA GLN A 47 6.62 4.20 0.88
C GLN A 47 7.29 4.65 2.19
N ASN A 48 7.20 5.93 2.54
CA ASN A 48 7.76 6.45 3.76
C ASN A 48 7.07 5.83 5.00
N PRO A 49 7.81 5.13 5.88
CA PRO A 49 7.23 4.47 7.05
C PRO A 49 6.59 5.46 8.04
N GLU A 50 7.08 6.70 8.13
CA GLU A 50 6.51 7.73 9.02
C GLU A 50 5.13 8.18 8.52
N ASN A 51 4.98 8.42 7.22
CA ASN A 51 3.70 8.80 6.62
C ASN A 51 2.68 7.67 6.72
N ARG A 52 3.12 6.43 6.48
CA ARG A 52 2.25 5.26 6.66
C ARG A 52 1.76 5.15 8.11
N LYS A 53 2.63 5.37 9.08
CA LYS A 53 2.26 5.33 10.49
C LYS A 53 1.27 6.44 10.85
N LEU A 54 1.52 7.67 10.38
CA LEU A 54 0.60 8.79 10.56
C LEU A 54 -0.78 8.49 9.97
N TYR A 55 -0.83 7.97 8.75
CA TYR A 55 -2.06 7.54 8.10
C TYR A 55 -2.79 6.44 8.90
N GLU A 56 -2.07 5.43 9.40
CA GLU A 56 -2.64 4.38 10.23
C GLU A 56 -3.21 4.95 11.56
N GLU A 57 -2.54 5.92 12.18
CA GLU A 57 -3.00 6.62 13.39
C GLU A 57 -4.26 7.47 13.12
N GLU A 58 -4.27 8.28 12.07
CA GLU A 58 -5.43 9.09 11.66
C GLU A 58 -6.64 8.23 11.34
N LEU A 59 -6.45 7.13 10.60
CA LEU A 59 -7.55 6.22 10.27
C LEU A 59 -8.11 5.54 11.52
N THR A 60 -7.23 5.17 12.46
CA THR A 60 -7.64 4.57 13.73
C THR A 60 -8.49 5.55 14.54
N GLU A 61 -8.09 6.82 14.60
CA GLU A 61 -8.82 7.85 15.34
C GLU A 61 -10.19 8.15 14.71
N LEU A 62 -10.26 8.28 13.38
CA LEU A 62 -11.52 8.48 12.66
C LEU A 62 -12.52 7.35 12.86
N GLU A 63 -12.07 6.10 12.83
CA GLU A 63 -12.96 4.94 13.03
C GLU A 63 -13.32 4.75 14.50
N ARG A 64 -12.44 5.14 15.43
CA ARG A 64 -12.75 5.21 16.86
C ARG A 64 -13.84 6.23 17.16
N GLN A 65 -13.83 7.39 16.49
CA GLN A 65 -14.92 8.38 16.58
C GLN A 65 -16.27 7.81 16.11
N ARG A 66 -16.25 6.83 15.21
CA ARG A 66 -17.43 6.05 14.79
C ARG A 66 -17.75 4.86 15.71
N GLY A 67 -17.03 4.71 16.82
CA GLY A 67 -17.20 3.62 17.79
C GLY A 67 -16.59 2.29 17.35
N VAL A 68 -15.61 2.30 16.44
CA VAL A 68 -14.94 1.10 15.91
C VAL A 68 -13.45 1.15 16.21
N ASP A 69 -12.95 0.15 16.94
CA ASP A 69 -11.52 -0.04 17.15
C ASP A 69 -10.92 -0.79 15.96
N ILE A 70 -9.93 -0.18 15.33
CA ILE A 70 -9.19 -0.77 14.22
C ILE A 70 -7.85 -1.31 14.69
N THR A 71 -7.45 -2.46 14.14
CA THR A 71 -6.10 -3.01 14.30
C THR A 71 -5.58 -3.45 12.95
N PHE A 72 -4.46 -2.87 12.52
CA PHE A 72 -3.77 -3.30 11.32
C PHE A 72 -2.99 -4.59 11.58
N VAL A 73 -3.20 -5.58 10.73
CA VAL A 73 -2.56 -6.89 10.76
C VAL A 73 -1.69 -7.01 9.52
N THR A 74 -0.39 -6.71 9.67
CA THR A 74 0.60 -6.94 8.61
C THR A 74 1.06 -8.40 8.67
N PRO A 75 0.76 -9.24 7.67
CA PRO A 75 1.13 -10.66 7.71
C PRO A 75 2.64 -10.87 7.66
N LYS A 76 3.18 -11.69 8.55
CA LYS A 76 4.55 -12.23 8.44
C LYS A 76 4.50 -13.55 7.69
N ALA A 77 5.18 -13.60 6.55
CA ALA A 77 5.23 -14.78 5.69
C ALA A 77 5.78 -16.01 6.43
N CYS A 78 5.11 -17.16 6.30
CA CYS A 78 5.57 -18.43 6.86
C CYS A 78 5.80 -19.48 5.76
N PHE A 79 4.73 -19.93 5.09
CA PHE A 79 4.81 -20.86 3.97
C PHE A 79 3.58 -20.78 3.08
N VAL A 80 3.71 -21.29 1.85
CA VAL A 80 2.63 -21.29 0.86
C VAL A 80 2.12 -22.71 0.62
N VAL A 81 0.80 -22.85 0.52
CA VAL A 81 0.12 -24.06 0.06
C VAL A 81 -0.45 -23.79 -1.32
N LYS A 82 -0.23 -24.70 -2.25
CA LYS A 82 -0.78 -24.66 -3.60
C LYS A 82 -1.84 -25.77 -3.75
N THR A 83 -3.00 -25.39 -4.25
CA THR A 83 -4.14 -26.27 -4.54
C THR A 83 -4.88 -25.79 -5.80
N SER A 84 -6.02 -26.40 -6.11
CA SER A 84 -7.01 -25.90 -7.05
C SER A 84 -8.30 -25.51 -6.31
N SER A 85 -9.00 -24.51 -6.85
CA SER A 85 -10.34 -24.12 -6.43
C SER A 85 -11.34 -24.40 -7.54
N ASN A 86 -12.54 -24.87 -7.19
CA ASN A 86 -13.63 -25.18 -8.11
C ASN A 86 -13.19 -26.13 -9.25
N GLY A 87 -12.32 -27.09 -8.91
CA GLY A 87 -11.80 -28.12 -9.81
C GLY A 87 -10.63 -27.68 -10.70
N THR A 88 -10.62 -26.45 -11.22
CA THR A 88 -9.66 -26.06 -12.29
C THR A 88 -8.78 -24.85 -11.95
N ALA A 89 -9.26 -23.90 -11.14
CA ALA A 89 -8.56 -22.65 -10.93
C ALA A 89 -7.38 -22.81 -9.96
N LYS A 90 -6.17 -22.48 -10.43
CA LYS A 90 -4.94 -22.55 -9.63
C LYS A 90 -5.05 -21.62 -8.43
N THR A 91 -4.79 -22.14 -7.24
CA THR A 91 -4.96 -21.40 -5.99
C THR A 91 -3.72 -21.52 -5.12
N PHE A 92 -3.25 -20.38 -4.62
CA PHE A 92 -2.19 -20.27 -3.63
C PHE A 92 -2.78 -19.74 -2.32
N ILE A 93 -2.34 -20.33 -1.21
CA ILE A 93 -2.78 -19.96 0.12
C ILE A 93 -1.52 -19.62 0.91
N ASN A 94 -1.37 -18.35 1.26
CA ASN A 94 -0.28 -17.86 2.08
C ASN A 94 -0.65 -18.08 3.55
N ILE A 95 0.03 -19.01 4.20
CA ILE A 95 -0.05 -19.17 5.65
C ILE A 95 0.93 -18.20 6.28
N CYS A 96 0.40 -17.30 7.10
CA CYS A 96 1.13 -16.18 7.69
C CYS A 96 0.95 -16.13 9.20
N SER A 97 1.77 -15.32 9.87
CA SER A 97 1.65 -15.07 11.30
C SER A 97 1.57 -13.59 11.65
N ASN A 98 0.88 -13.27 12.75
CA ASN A 98 0.88 -11.93 13.33
C ASN A 98 0.49 -12.00 14.83
N GLU A 99 1.18 -11.24 15.67
CA GLU A 99 0.98 -11.22 17.14
C GLU A 99 -0.38 -10.64 17.56
N ASN A 100 -1.03 -9.83 16.72
CA ASN A 100 -2.33 -9.22 17.03
C ASN A 100 -3.51 -10.22 16.96
N ILE A 101 -3.25 -11.48 16.58
CA ILE A 101 -4.23 -12.56 16.49
C ILE A 101 -4.27 -13.32 17.82
N ALA A 102 -5.44 -13.76 18.27
CA ALA A 102 -5.52 -14.51 19.51
C ALA A 102 -4.72 -15.84 19.45
N ARG A 103 -4.05 -16.18 20.56
CA ARG A 103 -3.27 -17.42 20.70
C ARG A 103 -4.17 -18.66 20.58
N PRO A 104 -3.64 -19.79 20.06
CA PRO A 104 -4.39 -21.04 20.06
C PRO A 104 -4.56 -21.53 21.50
N THR A 105 -5.76 -22.01 21.83
CA THR A 105 -6.07 -22.55 23.16
C THR A 105 -6.55 -23.99 23.06
N SER A 106 -6.19 -24.82 24.02
CA SER A 106 -6.65 -26.21 24.10
C SER A 106 -7.38 -26.48 25.41
N THR A 107 -8.49 -27.21 25.35
CA THR A 107 -9.16 -27.78 26.53
C THR A 107 -9.16 -29.29 26.43
N ARG A 108 -8.95 -30.00 27.55
CA ARG A 108 -9.08 -31.47 27.55
C ARG A 108 -10.54 -31.86 27.35
N GLN A 109 -10.79 -32.78 26.42
CA GLN A 109 -12.11 -33.35 26.17
C GLN A 109 -11.95 -34.88 26.06
N GLY A 110 -12.35 -35.60 27.11
CA GLY A 110 -12.13 -37.04 27.21
C GLY A 110 -10.64 -37.41 27.15
N THR A 111 -10.29 -38.29 26.21
CA THR A 111 -8.91 -38.73 25.96
C THR A 111 -8.12 -37.79 25.05
N GLY A 112 -8.77 -36.80 24.42
CA GLY A 112 -8.16 -35.88 23.46
C GLY A 112 -8.04 -34.43 23.95
N LEU A 113 -7.44 -33.60 23.09
CA LEU A 113 -7.42 -32.15 23.21
C LEU A 113 -8.39 -31.55 22.19
N ASN A 114 -9.29 -30.69 22.65
CA ASN A 114 -10.08 -29.82 21.80
C ASN A 114 -9.33 -28.50 21.60
N TRP A 115 -9.04 -28.15 20.35
CA TRP A 115 -8.26 -26.98 19.99
C TRP A 115 -9.14 -25.88 19.41
N GLN A 116 -8.93 -24.66 19.88
CA GLN A 116 -9.44 -23.44 19.25
C GLN A 116 -8.26 -22.72 18.62
N VAL A 117 -8.31 -22.52 17.30
CA VAL A 117 -7.23 -21.89 16.53
C VAL A 117 -7.78 -20.65 15.82
N PRO A 118 -7.63 -19.46 16.43
CA PRO A 118 -8.06 -18.20 15.83
C PRO A 118 -7.25 -17.86 14.58
N TYR A 119 -7.92 -17.28 13.59
CA TYR A 119 -7.30 -16.84 12.33
C TYR A 119 -8.01 -15.63 11.74
N VAL A 120 -7.32 -14.98 10.80
CA VAL A 120 -7.83 -13.87 10.00
C VAL A 120 -7.66 -14.21 8.53
N LEU A 121 -8.68 -13.92 7.72
CA LEU A 121 -8.61 -14.00 6.27
C LEU A 121 -8.49 -12.60 5.69
N ALA A 122 -7.43 -12.38 4.91
CA ALA A 122 -7.36 -11.19 4.06
C ALA A 122 -8.37 -11.32 2.90
N PRO A 123 -8.78 -10.21 2.27
CA PRO A 123 -9.55 -10.25 1.03
C PRO A 123 -8.89 -11.13 -0.03
N ALA A 124 -9.69 -11.84 -0.81
CA ALA A 124 -9.20 -12.66 -1.92
C ALA A 124 -8.55 -11.78 -2.99
N ARG A 125 -7.44 -12.28 -3.57
CA ARG A 125 -6.67 -11.56 -4.59
C ARG A 125 -6.48 -12.43 -5.83
N LEU A 126 -6.42 -11.79 -6.99
CA LEU A 126 -5.97 -12.41 -8.22
C LEU A 126 -4.48 -12.09 -8.43
N ASP A 127 -3.74 -13.07 -8.93
CA ASP A 127 -2.32 -12.95 -9.25
C ASP A 127 -2.00 -13.84 -10.47
N TYR A 128 -0.80 -13.73 -11.00
CA TYR A 128 -0.31 -14.54 -12.11
C TYR A 128 0.85 -15.41 -11.63
N ASP A 129 0.90 -16.66 -12.09
CA ASP A 129 2.03 -17.52 -11.79
C ASP A 129 3.23 -17.24 -12.72
N LYS A 130 4.29 -18.04 -12.61
CA LYS A 130 5.49 -17.89 -13.45
C LYS A 130 5.21 -18.09 -14.96
N LYS A 131 4.13 -18.78 -15.31
CA LYS A 131 3.69 -19.01 -16.70
C LYS A 131 2.68 -17.95 -17.15
N GLN A 132 2.46 -16.89 -16.37
CA GLN A 132 1.46 -15.86 -16.63
C GLN A 132 0.02 -16.41 -16.67
N GLU A 133 -0.24 -17.52 -15.98
CA GLU A 133 -1.61 -18.04 -15.84
C GLU A 133 -2.25 -17.46 -14.58
N LYS A 134 -3.52 -17.02 -14.70
CA LYS A 134 -4.32 -16.47 -13.59
C LYS A 134 -4.42 -17.48 -12.44
N CYS A 135 -4.27 -17.00 -11.22
CA CYS A 135 -4.42 -17.78 -10.01
C CYS A 135 -5.05 -16.97 -8.87
N ASN A 136 -5.77 -17.65 -8.00
CA ASN A 136 -6.32 -17.08 -6.79
C ASN A 136 -5.27 -17.10 -5.69
N VAL A 137 -5.22 -16.05 -4.88
CA VAL A 137 -4.34 -15.93 -3.71
C VAL A 137 -5.19 -15.60 -2.49
N TYR A 138 -5.07 -16.43 -1.45
CA TYR A 138 -5.70 -16.22 -0.15
C TYR A 138 -4.63 -16.08 0.92
N ASP A 139 -4.75 -15.09 1.79
CA ASP A 139 -3.85 -14.96 2.94
C ASP A 139 -4.60 -15.34 4.21
N VAL A 140 -4.08 -16.35 4.91
CA VAL A 140 -4.59 -16.81 6.19
C VAL A 140 -3.54 -16.50 7.25
N VAL A 141 -3.90 -15.64 8.18
CA VAL A 141 -2.99 -15.17 9.23
C VAL A 141 -3.37 -15.82 10.55
N PHE A 142 -2.41 -16.44 11.21
CA PHE A 142 -2.55 -17.05 12.53
C PHE A 142 -1.67 -16.34 13.56
N HIS A 143 -1.83 -16.68 14.84
CA HIS A 143 -0.83 -16.30 15.83
C HIS A 143 0.49 -17.10 15.63
N PRO A 144 1.68 -16.52 15.87
CA PRO A 144 2.97 -17.22 15.75
C PRO A 144 3.04 -18.55 16.50
N ASP A 145 2.51 -18.63 17.73
CA ASP A 145 2.40 -19.89 18.49
C ASP A 145 1.71 -21.01 17.71
N SER A 146 0.66 -20.72 16.92
CA SER A 146 -0.01 -21.73 16.09
C SER A 146 0.94 -22.28 15.02
N ILE A 147 1.78 -21.41 14.44
CA ILE A 147 2.78 -21.83 13.47
C ILE A 147 3.87 -22.67 14.15
N GLU A 148 4.31 -22.30 15.35
CA GLU A 148 5.29 -23.07 16.12
C GLU A 148 4.77 -24.45 16.53
N LEU A 149 3.52 -24.54 16.99
CA LEU A 149 2.87 -25.81 17.30
C LEU A 149 2.78 -26.70 16.06
N GLY A 150 2.44 -26.13 14.90
CA GLY A 150 2.42 -26.85 13.62
C GLY A 150 3.79 -27.33 13.14
N LYS A 151 4.89 -26.73 13.61
CA LYS A 151 6.25 -27.27 13.37
C LYS A 151 6.57 -28.46 14.26
N LYS A 152 6.01 -28.50 15.48
CA LYS A 152 6.30 -29.53 16.49
C LYS A 152 5.39 -30.76 16.39
N SER A 153 4.14 -30.58 15.96
CA SER A 153 3.14 -31.65 15.85
C SER A 153 2.55 -31.73 14.45
N LYS A 154 2.64 -32.92 13.83
CA LYS A 154 2.03 -33.18 12.51
C LYS A 154 0.51 -33.09 12.57
N ASP A 155 -0.11 -33.58 13.65
CA ASP A 155 -1.56 -33.53 13.84
C ASP A 155 -2.05 -32.09 13.97
N PHE A 156 -1.31 -31.27 14.73
CA PHE A 156 -1.64 -29.84 14.85
C PHE A 156 -1.42 -29.10 13.53
N LYS A 157 -0.37 -29.47 12.76
CA LYS A 157 -0.17 -28.92 11.42
C LYS A 157 -1.34 -29.23 10.50
N GLN A 158 -1.86 -30.46 10.55
CA GLN A 158 -3.03 -30.84 9.77
C GLN A 158 -4.26 -30.04 10.20
N LEU A 159 -4.53 -29.93 11.51
CA LEU A 159 -5.60 -29.09 12.05
C LEU A 159 -5.49 -27.64 11.58
N LEU A 160 -4.29 -27.06 11.61
CA LEU A 160 -4.02 -25.69 11.16
C LEU A 160 -4.38 -25.52 9.68
N LEU A 161 -3.97 -26.47 8.83
CA LEU A 161 -4.28 -26.48 7.40
C LEU A 161 -5.78 -26.66 7.15
N ASP A 162 -6.44 -27.59 7.83
CA ASP A 162 -7.87 -27.83 7.69
C ASP A 162 -8.67 -26.60 8.11
N THR A 163 -8.24 -25.92 9.19
CA THR A 163 -8.84 -24.66 9.65
C THR A 163 -8.72 -23.58 8.58
N ALA A 164 -7.54 -23.42 7.98
CA ALA A 164 -7.31 -22.46 6.89
C ALA A 164 -8.19 -22.75 5.67
N LEU A 165 -8.19 -24.00 5.20
CA LEU A 165 -8.94 -24.44 4.01
C LEU A 165 -10.44 -24.27 4.23
N ASN A 166 -10.97 -24.77 5.36
CA ASN A 166 -12.39 -24.64 5.69
C ASN A 166 -12.81 -23.16 5.80
N GLY A 167 -11.97 -22.32 6.41
CA GLY A 167 -12.23 -20.88 6.52
C GLY A 167 -12.36 -20.19 5.16
N ILE A 168 -11.47 -20.52 4.22
CA ILE A 168 -11.51 -19.98 2.86
C ILE A 168 -12.78 -20.44 2.13
N GLU A 169 -13.11 -21.73 2.17
CA GLU A 169 -14.31 -22.26 1.51
C GLU A 169 -15.59 -21.59 2.04
N GLN A 170 -15.69 -21.45 3.36
CA GLN A 170 -16.85 -20.84 3.99
C GLN A 170 -16.98 -19.34 3.69
N SER A 171 -15.88 -18.60 3.69
CA SER A 171 -15.88 -17.13 3.55
C SER A 171 -16.02 -16.70 2.09
N PHE A 172 -15.33 -17.37 1.17
CA PHE A 172 -15.30 -17.01 -0.25
C PHE A 172 -16.24 -17.86 -1.12
N LYS A 173 -16.95 -18.83 -0.53
CA LYS A 173 -17.90 -19.71 -1.23
C LYS A 173 -17.27 -20.46 -2.40
N VAL A 174 -16.06 -20.98 -2.16
CA VAL A 174 -15.29 -21.80 -3.12
C VAL A 174 -15.13 -23.21 -2.58
N THR A 175 -14.82 -24.17 -3.46
CA THR A 175 -14.45 -25.54 -3.08
C THR A 175 -12.97 -25.77 -3.38
N LEU A 176 -12.17 -26.14 -2.39
CA LEU A 176 -10.74 -26.39 -2.54
C LEU A 176 -10.43 -27.88 -2.65
N ASP A 177 -9.41 -28.24 -3.43
CA ASP A 177 -8.88 -29.61 -3.41
C ASP A 177 -8.02 -29.81 -2.16
N LYS A 178 -8.57 -30.54 -1.18
CA LYS A 178 -7.90 -30.82 0.10
C LYS A 178 -6.97 -32.05 0.03
N VAL A 179 -7.03 -32.81 -1.06
CA VAL A 179 -6.25 -34.05 -1.23
C VAL A 179 -4.92 -33.75 -1.91
N ASN A 180 -4.94 -32.96 -2.99
CA ASN A 180 -3.75 -32.70 -3.80
C ASN A 180 -3.02 -31.41 -3.42
N LEU A 181 -2.70 -31.25 -2.14
CA LEU A 181 -1.95 -30.10 -1.63
C LEU A 181 -0.46 -30.18 -2.00
N LYS A 182 0.08 -29.09 -2.55
CA LYS A 182 1.50 -28.92 -2.87
C LYS A 182 2.11 -27.80 -2.03
N TYR A 183 3.41 -27.89 -1.74
CA TYR A 183 4.12 -26.92 -0.90
C TYR A 183 5.29 -26.31 -1.67
N PRO A 184 5.07 -25.24 -2.44
CA PRO A 184 6.14 -24.51 -3.12
C PRO A 184 7.19 -23.99 -2.12
N ASN A 185 8.47 -23.99 -2.51
CA ASN A 185 9.55 -23.42 -1.71
C ASN A 185 9.62 -21.90 -1.82
N ILE A 186 8.52 -21.22 -1.50
CA ILE A 186 8.42 -19.76 -1.37
C ILE A 186 7.69 -19.43 -0.08
N PRO A 187 8.06 -18.34 0.63
CA PRO A 187 7.44 -18.00 1.90
C PRO A 187 6.09 -17.31 1.73
N PHE A 188 5.87 -16.63 0.60
CA PHE A 188 4.65 -15.86 0.29
C PHE A 188 4.48 -15.68 -1.22
N LYS A 189 3.24 -15.74 -1.71
CA LYS A 189 2.87 -15.43 -3.11
C LYS A 189 2.33 -14.00 -3.21
N GLY A 190 2.97 -13.17 -4.03
CA GLY A 190 2.60 -11.78 -4.28
C GLY A 190 3.23 -10.80 -3.29
N SER A 191 2.69 -9.58 -3.23
CA SER A 191 3.13 -8.56 -2.26
C SER A 191 2.36 -8.68 -0.94
N VAL A 192 3.01 -8.37 0.17
CA VAL A 192 2.37 -8.35 1.50
C VAL A 192 1.56 -7.07 1.65
N HIS A 193 0.28 -7.19 1.96
CA HIS A 193 -0.59 -6.07 2.28
C HIS A 193 -1.17 -6.23 3.70
N PRO A 194 -1.15 -5.17 4.53
CA PRO A 194 -1.83 -5.21 5.81
C PRO A 194 -3.34 -5.38 5.63
N THR A 195 -3.96 -6.16 6.52
CA THR A 195 -5.42 -6.32 6.62
C THR A 195 -5.94 -5.58 7.84
N VAL A 196 -7.12 -4.98 7.73
CA VAL A 196 -7.75 -4.18 8.79
C VAL A 196 -8.74 -5.05 9.57
N LEU A 197 -8.48 -5.25 10.87
CA LEU A 197 -9.45 -5.83 11.79
C LEU A 197 -10.30 -4.74 12.42
N ARG A 198 -11.63 -4.90 12.37
CA ARG A 198 -12.59 -3.97 12.98
C ARG A 198 -13.29 -4.65 14.14
N ARG A 199 -13.32 -4.00 15.30
CA ARG A 199 -14.06 -4.44 16.50
C ARG A 199 -14.89 -3.29 17.01
N LYS A 200 -16.00 -3.58 17.70
CA LYS A 200 -16.73 -2.54 18.42
C LYS A 200 -15.82 -1.96 19.50
N ALA A 201 -15.71 -0.64 19.55
CA ALA A 201 -14.90 0.04 20.54
C ALA A 201 -15.47 -0.22 21.94
N ASP A 202 -14.58 -0.46 22.89
CA ASP A 202 -14.96 -0.59 24.30
C ASP A 202 -15.23 0.82 24.86
N PRO A 203 -16.45 1.12 25.32
CA PRO A 203 -16.78 2.44 25.87
C PRO A 203 -15.94 2.82 27.11
N SER A 204 -15.26 1.86 27.75
CA SER A 204 -14.39 2.10 28.90
C SER A 204 -12.97 2.56 28.52
N LYS A 205 -12.53 2.38 27.27
CA LYS A 205 -11.23 2.84 26.77
C LYS A 205 -11.35 4.25 26.18
N LYS A 206 -11.31 5.27 27.04
CA LYS A 206 -11.09 6.66 26.60
C LYS A 206 -9.60 6.89 26.39
N SER A 207 -9.16 7.24 25.18
CA SER A 207 -7.82 7.77 24.97
C SER A 207 -7.74 9.18 25.56
N ALA A 208 -6.70 9.44 26.35
CA ALA A 208 -6.40 10.75 26.89
C ALA A 208 -5.71 11.60 25.81
N LYS A 209 -6.47 12.54 25.23
CA LYS A 209 -6.11 13.90 24.78
C LYS A 209 -7.03 14.31 23.63
N GLN A 210 -7.98 15.20 23.93
CA GLN A 210 -8.44 16.18 22.96
C GLN A 210 -7.69 17.47 23.28
N PRO A 211 -6.84 18.02 22.40
CA PRO A 211 -6.86 19.46 22.24
C PRO A 211 -8.23 19.77 21.63
N GLU A 212 -9.04 20.58 22.30
CA GLU A 212 -10.15 21.26 21.63
C GLU A 212 -9.55 22.15 20.53
N GLU A 213 -9.48 21.63 19.31
CA GLU A 213 -9.32 22.47 18.13
C GLU A 213 -10.73 22.82 17.64
N ASP A 214 -11.12 24.05 17.96
CA ASP A 214 -12.32 24.74 17.47
C ASP A 214 -12.22 24.84 15.94
N TRP A 215 -12.80 23.86 15.23
CA TRP A 215 -12.86 23.83 13.77
C TRP A 215 -13.84 24.90 13.27
N ARG A 216 -13.39 26.15 13.20
CA ARG A 216 -14.07 27.18 12.41
C ARG A 216 -13.64 27.04 10.96
N GLU A 217 -14.60 26.78 10.07
CA GLU A 217 -14.38 26.64 8.63
C GLU A 217 -13.61 27.83 8.03
N ASP A 218 -13.73 29.03 8.61
CA ASP A 218 -13.02 30.24 8.19
C ASP A 218 -11.48 30.15 8.36
N ASP A 219 -10.99 29.36 9.31
CA ASP A 219 -9.54 29.29 9.64
C ASP A 219 -8.77 28.38 8.68
N LEU A 220 -9.41 27.34 8.12
CA LEU A 220 -8.83 26.47 7.11
C LEU A 220 -8.68 27.18 5.76
N VAL A 221 -9.68 27.99 5.43
CA VAL A 221 -9.69 28.83 4.23
C VAL A 221 -8.61 29.91 4.34
N GLN A 222 -8.45 30.57 5.50
CA GLN A 222 -7.35 31.53 5.68
C GLN A 222 -5.96 30.89 5.73
N LYS A 223 -5.82 29.67 6.28
CA LYS A 223 -4.54 28.93 6.29
C LYS A 223 -4.11 28.48 4.90
N SER A 224 -5.04 28.03 4.05
CA SER A 224 -4.73 27.69 2.64
C SER A 224 -4.30 28.95 1.87
N TYR A 225 -5.05 30.05 1.97
CA TYR A 225 -4.71 31.31 1.30
C TYR A 225 -3.37 31.93 1.78
N LYS A 226 -3.01 31.79 3.06
CA LYS A 226 -1.69 32.26 3.56
C LYS A 226 -0.52 31.37 3.13
N THR A 227 -0.73 30.07 3.00
CA THR A 227 0.31 29.11 2.59
C THR A 227 0.63 29.27 1.10
N GLU A 228 -0.39 29.56 0.30
CA GLU A 228 -0.27 29.83 -1.14
C GLU A 228 0.42 31.17 -1.42
N ASN A 229 0.12 32.22 -0.65
CA ASN A 229 0.83 33.51 -0.75
C ASN A 229 2.29 33.45 -0.25
N LYS A 230 2.63 32.59 0.71
CA LYS A 230 4.03 32.35 1.10
C LYS A 230 4.80 31.57 0.03
N ARG A 231 4.20 30.55 -0.59
CA ARG A 231 4.83 29.83 -1.72
C ARG A 231 5.04 30.75 -2.92
N ASN A 232 4.03 31.56 -3.27
CA ASN A 232 4.13 32.52 -4.38
C ASN A 232 5.11 33.68 -4.09
N GLY A 233 5.22 34.13 -2.83
CA GLY A 233 6.18 35.15 -2.43
C GLY A 233 7.64 34.67 -2.45
N VAL A 234 7.89 33.40 -2.14
CA VAL A 234 9.24 32.80 -2.21
C VAL A 234 9.67 32.60 -3.67
N VAL A 235 8.76 32.18 -4.55
CA VAL A 235 9.02 32.06 -6.00
C VAL A 235 9.29 33.43 -6.64
N ALA A 236 8.51 34.47 -6.29
CA ALA A 236 8.74 35.83 -6.78
C ALA A 236 10.07 36.44 -6.29
N SER A 237 10.56 36.06 -5.10
CA SER A 237 11.87 36.51 -4.60
C SER A 237 13.05 35.79 -5.26
N GLN A 238 12.89 34.55 -5.74
CA GLN A 238 13.93 33.81 -6.45
C GLN A 238 14.03 34.24 -7.93
N GLU A 239 12.92 34.57 -8.59
CA GLU A 239 12.95 35.10 -9.97
C GLU A 239 13.57 36.50 -10.06
N ASN A 240 13.34 37.36 -9.06
CA ASN A 240 13.94 38.71 -9.02
C ASN A 240 15.44 38.71 -8.65
N SER A 241 15.94 37.59 -8.08
CA SER A 241 17.37 37.40 -7.80
C SER A 241 18.14 36.98 -9.06
N GLN A 242 17.51 36.24 -9.98
CA GLN A 242 18.14 35.80 -11.23
C GLN A 242 18.05 36.83 -12.36
N GLN A 243 17.10 37.77 -12.31
CA GLN A 243 17.07 38.90 -13.26
C GLN A 243 18.08 40.01 -12.94
N ASN A 244 18.51 40.15 -11.67
CA ASN A 244 19.48 41.19 -11.28
C ASN A 244 20.95 40.79 -11.49
N GLU A 245 21.26 39.49 -11.67
CA GLU A 245 22.62 39.04 -12.06
C GLU A 245 22.85 39.10 -13.57
N ASN A 246 21.81 39.04 -14.40
CA ASN A 246 21.93 39.13 -15.86
C ASN A 246 21.97 40.57 -16.41
N SER A 247 21.81 41.60 -15.57
CA SER A 247 21.96 43.02 -15.94
C SER A 247 23.38 43.58 -15.76
N HIS A 248 24.39 42.77 -15.43
CA HIS A 248 25.79 43.22 -15.28
C HIS A 248 26.78 42.69 -16.32
N GLN A 249 26.32 42.07 -17.42
CA GLN A 249 27.22 41.68 -18.52
C GLN A 249 26.86 42.19 -19.92
N ASN A 250 25.77 42.94 -20.12
CA ASN A 250 25.47 43.55 -21.42
C ASN A 250 25.29 45.07 -21.28
N GLY A 251 26.41 45.79 -21.26
CA GLY A 251 26.43 47.24 -21.20
C GLY A 251 27.80 47.83 -21.48
N ASN A 252 28.52 47.32 -22.48
CA ASN A 252 29.73 48.01 -22.94
C ASN A 252 29.89 47.90 -24.46
N THR A 253 29.00 48.54 -25.20
CA THR A 253 29.30 48.95 -26.57
C THR A 253 28.51 50.22 -26.93
N GLN A 254 29.26 51.22 -27.40
CA GLN A 254 28.79 52.48 -28.00
C GLN A 254 28.23 53.55 -27.06
N GLN A 255 29.09 54.50 -26.69
CA GLN A 255 28.96 55.91 -27.09
C GLN A 255 30.22 56.68 -26.65
N ASN A 256 31.13 56.97 -27.59
CA ASN A 256 32.00 58.12 -27.44
C ASN A 256 32.26 58.74 -28.83
N ARG A 257 31.40 59.70 -29.20
CA ARG A 257 31.67 60.67 -30.25
C ARG A 257 31.17 62.04 -29.80
N ASN A 258 32.16 62.94 -29.73
CA ASN A 258 32.10 64.38 -29.84
C ASN A 258 31.42 65.17 -28.72
N SER A 259 32.23 65.87 -27.93
CA SER A 259 32.73 67.21 -28.30
C SER A 259 33.52 67.78 -27.12
N HIS A 260 34.67 68.41 -27.38
CA HIS A 260 35.10 69.67 -26.74
C HIS A 260 36.28 70.23 -27.57
N GLN A 261 35.99 71.34 -28.24
CA GLN A 261 36.95 72.24 -28.87
C GLN A 261 37.62 73.14 -27.80
N ASN A 262 38.78 73.65 -28.19
CA ASN A 262 39.58 74.76 -27.61
C ASN A 262 40.42 74.36 -26.39
N GLY A 263 41.75 74.53 -26.34
CA GLY A 263 42.68 75.34 -27.14
C GLY A 263 43.55 76.15 -26.17
N ASN A 264 44.88 75.97 -26.16
CA ASN A 264 45.89 77.04 -26.10
C ASN A 264 47.30 76.53 -25.80
N SER A 265 48.23 77.16 -26.53
CA SER A 265 49.68 77.32 -26.29
C SER A 265 50.59 76.12 -26.54
#